data_AF-A0A849TXE1-F1
#
_entry.id   AF-A0A849TXE1-F1
#
_cell.length_a   1.000
_cell.length_b   1.000
_cell.length_c   1.000
_cell.angle_alpha   90.00
_cell.angle_beta   90.00
_cell.angle_gamma   90.00
#
_symmetry.space_group_name_H-M   'P 1'
#
loop_
_entity.id
_entity.type
_entity.pdbx_description
1 polymer ?
#
loop_
_entity_poly.entity_id
_entity_poly.type
_entity_poly.pdbx_seq_one_letter_code
_entity_poly.pdbx_strand_id
1 'polypeptide(L)'
;MKKKVGVVAVAVGLWLGLGGVFIAISGAEVSHSSDHYWIGKGQGDLTKGKVVCQRVSELSARTDLAKQIRVLVKEHMIDRIRERSGRESEQDIELTREEIVQEYLQDVKIIDRRIDEENKVCIATAVMPKSKNQSKPSIDQEQDPTNLH
;
A
#
# COMPACT_ATOMS: atom_id res chain seq x y z
N MET A 1 6.95 20.16 34.22
CA MET A 1 8.33 20.59 33.90
C MET A 1 9.33 19.55 34.39
N LYS A 2 10.07 18.90 33.48
CA LYS A 2 11.45 18.41 33.70
C LYS A 2 11.94 17.77 32.39
N LYS A 3 12.63 18.58 31.59
CA LYS A 3 13.40 18.15 30.43
C LYS A 3 14.57 17.30 30.94
N LYS A 4 14.80 16.12 30.36
CA LYS A 4 16.11 15.46 30.43
C LYS A 4 16.74 15.53 29.04
N VAL A 5 17.57 16.54 28.88
CA VAL A 5 18.50 16.69 27.76
C VAL A 5 19.69 15.79 28.08
N GLY A 6 19.93 14.77 27.27
CA GLY A 6 21.16 13.98 27.30
C GLY A 6 22.00 14.34 26.08
N VAL A 7 23.14 15.01 26.32
CA VAL A 7 24.12 15.38 25.30
C VAL A 7 25.19 14.29 25.21
N VAL A 8 25.30 13.73 24.00
CA VAL A 8 26.50 13.34 23.22
C VAL A 8 27.50 12.31 23.80
N ALA A 9 27.73 11.27 22.99
CA ALA A 9 29.07 10.76 22.72
C ALA A 9 29.20 10.52 21.19
N VAL A 10 29.98 11.35 20.49
CA VAL A 10 30.40 11.09 19.11
C VAL A 10 31.77 10.43 19.19
N ALA A 11 31.81 9.12 18.94
CA ALA A 11 33.07 8.42 18.72
C ALA A 11 33.45 8.59 17.24
N VAL A 12 34.45 9.43 16.98
CA VAL A 12 35.07 9.52 15.65
C VAL A 12 36.08 8.38 15.54
N GLY A 13 35.64 7.25 14.99
CA GLY A 13 36.52 6.17 14.58
C GLY A 13 37.20 6.51 13.27
N LEU A 14 38.48 6.92 13.33
CA LEU A 14 39.34 7.10 12.18
C LEU A 14 39.89 5.73 11.76
N TRP A 15 39.33 5.12 10.71
CA TRP A 15 39.90 3.91 10.09
C TRP A 15 40.10 4.14 8.59
N LEU A 16 41.37 4.04 8.20
CA LEU A 16 41.83 3.93 6.82
C LEU A 16 41.48 2.53 6.30
N GLY A 17 40.78 2.45 5.15
CA GLY A 17 40.66 1.23 4.36
C GLY A 17 39.22 0.85 4.00
N LEU A 18 38.97 0.72 2.69
CA LEU A 18 37.86 0.03 2.01
C LEU A 18 36.62 -0.34 2.85
N GLY A 19 35.50 0.35 2.60
CA GLY A 19 34.18 -0.13 3.03
C GLY A 19 33.14 0.97 3.00
N GLY A 20 32.11 0.81 2.19
CA GLY A 20 31.01 1.77 2.05
C GLY A 20 30.36 2.08 3.39
N VAL A 21 30.34 3.36 3.76
CA VAL A 21 29.57 3.86 4.88
C VAL A 21 28.11 3.95 4.44
N PHE A 22 27.30 2.97 4.84
CA PHE A 22 25.84 3.08 4.76
C PHE A 22 25.38 4.05 5.84
N ILE A 23 25.16 5.31 5.46
CA ILE A 23 24.46 6.26 6.32
C ILE A 23 22.98 5.87 6.29
N ALA A 24 22.52 5.19 7.33
CA ALA A 24 21.11 4.99 7.59
C ALA A 24 20.49 6.35 7.93
N ILE A 25 19.88 6.99 6.92
CA ILE A 25 19.02 8.15 7.10
C ILE A 25 17.79 7.66 7.88
N SER A 26 17.80 7.87 9.20
CA SER A 26 16.59 7.81 10.01
C SER A 26 15.74 9.03 9.63
N GLY A 27 15.01 8.90 8.54
CA GLY A 27 13.82 9.71 8.33
C GLY A 27 12.93 9.46 9.54
N ALA A 28 12.41 10.53 10.15
CA ALA A 28 11.37 10.40 11.14
C ALA A 28 10.17 9.73 10.45
N GLU A 29 10.13 8.40 10.56
CA GLU A 29 9.01 7.59 10.14
C GLU A 29 7.88 7.95 11.09
N VAL A 30 6.97 8.78 10.62
CA VAL A 30 5.62 8.83 11.18
C VAL A 30 5.04 7.44 10.91
N SER A 31 5.34 6.51 11.82
CA SER A 31 4.97 5.11 11.72
C SER A 31 3.48 5.02 12.00
N HIS A 32 2.67 5.32 10.97
CA HIS A 32 1.28 4.91 10.98
C HIS A 32 1.31 3.38 11.00
N SER A 33 0.71 2.80 12.05
CA SER A 33 0.59 1.35 12.17
C SER A 33 -0.06 0.80 10.89
N SER A 34 0.71 0.00 10.16
CA SER A 34 0.32 -0.71 8.93
C SER A 34 -0.87 -1.65 9.13
N ASP A 35 -1.23 -1.94 10.37
CA ASP A 35 -2.28 -2.88 10.74
C ASP A 35 -3.68 -2.27 10.54
N HIS A 36 -3.79 -0.94 10.63
CA HIS A 36 -5.07 -0.24 10.54
C HIS A 36 -5.24 0.61 9.27
N TYR A 37 -4.14 0.90 8.57
CA TYR A 37 -4.15 1.77 7.40
C TYR A 37 -3.42 1.12 6.23
N TRP A 38 -3.99 1.27 5.03
CA TRP A 38 -3.22 1.22 3.80
C TRP A 38 -2.40 2.51 3.69
N ILE A 39 -1.13 2.37 3.31
CA ILE A 39 -0.20 3.49 3.20
C ILE A 39 0.40 3.47 1.81
N GLY A 40 0.14 4.51 1.02
CA GLY A 40 0.74 4.70 -0.30
C GLY A 40 1.82 5.76 -0.26
N LYS A 41 2.93 5.49 -0.93
CA LYS A 41 4.02 6.46 -1.10
C LYS A 41 4.13 6.86 -2.56
N GLY A 42 4.30 8.15 -2.79
CA GLY A 42 4.41 8.69 -4.14
C GLY A 42 5.54 9.67 -4.27
N GLN A 43 6.17 9.67 -5.44
CA GLN A 43 7.27 10.55 -5.79
C GLN A 43 6.94 11.36 -7.05
N GLY A 44 7.36 12.62 -7.08
CA GLY A 44 7.35 13.49 -8.25
C GLY A 44 8.73 14.08 -8.52
N ASP A 45 8.96 14.46 -9.77
CA ASP A 45 10.24 15.01 -10.24
C ASP A 45 10.24 16.55 -10.14
N LEU A 46 11.18 17.10 -9.35
CA LEU A 46 11.29 18.55 -9.12
C LEU A 46 11.82 19.29 -10.35
N THR A 47 12.52 18.61 -11.25
CA THR A 47 13.01 19.22 -12.50
C THR A 47 11.86 19.63 -13.43
N LYS A 48 10.66 19.05 -13.25
CA LYS A 48 9.44 19.42 -13.99
C LYS A 48 8.70 20.62 -13.38
N GLY A 49 9.27 21.23 -12.33
CA GLY A 49 8.70 22.37 -11.64
C GLY A 49 7.96 21.98 -10.36
N LYS A 50 8.02 22.86 -9.36
CA LYS A 50 7.53 22.61 -7.99
C LYS A 50 6.06 22.17 -7.92
N VAL A 51 5.18 22.82 -8.67
CA VAL A 51 3.74 22.51 -8.66
C VAL A 51 3.48 21.13 -9.25
N VAL A 52 4.14 20.80 -10.36
CA VAL A 52 4.00 19.49 -11.03
C VAL A 52 4.54 18.40 -10.13
N CYS A 53 5.73 18.59 -9.57
CA CYS A 53 6.38 17.67 -8.65
C CYS A 53 5.47 17.30 -7.47
N GLN A 54 4.86 18.30 -6.82
CA GLN A 54 3.93 18.06 -5.72
C GLN A 54 2.68 17.30 -6.17
N ARG A 55 2.01 17.72 -7.24
CA ARG A 55 0.79 17.05 -7.73
C ARG A 55 1.06 15.61 -8.14
N VAL A 56 2.16 15.36 -8.85
CA VAL A 56 2.54 14.01 -9.28
C VAL A 56 2.86 13.14 -8.07
N SER A 57 3.55 13.66 -7.05
CA SER A 57 3.81 12.90 -5.82
C SER A 57 2.51 12.47 -5.12
N GLU A 58 1.50 13.36 -5.03
CA GLU A 58 0.20 13.01 -4.44
C GLU A 58 -0.58 11.99 -5.27
N LEU A 59 -0.65 12.19 -6.59
CA LEU A 59 -1.33 11.25 -7.49
C LEU A 59 -0.67 9.87 -7.46
N SER A 60 0.66 9.85 -7.42
CA SER A 60 1.45 8.62 -7.32
C SER A 60 1.17 7.90 -6.00
N ALA A 61 1.09 8.62 -4.88
CA ALA A 61 0.76 8.05 -3.57
C ALA A 61 -0.64 7.43 -3.54
N ARG A 62 -1.63 8.08 -4.17
CA ARG A 62 -2.99 7.52 -4.31
C ARG A 62 -3.03 6.30 -5.23
N THR A 63 -2.24 6.32 -6.29
CA THR A 63 -2.12 5.19 -7.22
C THR A 63 -1.46 3.99 -6.54
N ASP A 64 -0.48 4.23 -5.67
CA ASP A 64 0.17 3.19 -4.89
C ASP A 64 -0.82 2.47 -3.95
N LEU A 65 -1.68 3.23 -3.25
CA LEU A 65 -2.80 2.65 -2.48
C LEU A 65 -3.70 1.77 -3.36
N ALA A 66 -4.07 2.28 -4.54
CA ALA A 66 -4.92 1.56 -5.49
C ALA A 66 -4.28 0.23 -5.94
N LYS A 67 -2.95 0.21 -6.15
CA LYS A 67 -2.21 -1.01 -6.49
C LYS A 67 -2.25 -2.02 -5.36
N GLN A 68 -2.00 -1.59 -4.12
CA GLN A 68 -2.02 -2.48 -2.95
C GLN A 68 -3.39 -3.13 -2.77
N ILE A 69 -4.46 -2.34 -2.88
CA ILE A 69 -5.84 -2.84 -2.80
C ILE A 69 -6.13 -3.82 -3.95
N ARG A 70 -5.70 -3.50 -5.18
CA ARG A 70 -5.91 -4.40 -6.33
C ARG A 70 -5.26 -5.77 -6.11
N VAL A 71 -4.05 -5.81 -5.56
CA VAL A 71 -3.35 -7.06 -5.25
C VAL A 71 -4.16 -7.87 -4.24
N LEU A 72 -4.59 -7.24 -3.13
CA LEU A 72 -5.40 -7.89 -2.11
C LEU A 72 -6.73 -8.45 -2.67
N VAL A 73 -7.45 -7.63 -3.43
CA VAL A 73 -8.71 -8.01 -4.07
C VAL A 73 -8.49 -9.24 -4.96
N LYS A 74 -7.44 -9.22 -5.80
CA LYS A 74 -7.10 -10.37 -6.64
C LYS A 74 -6.78 -11.63 -5.84
N GLU A 75 -6.05 -11.51 -4.74
CA GLU A 75 -5.72 -12.65 -3.87
C GLU A 75 -6.96 -13.24 -3.17
N HIS A 76 -8.00 -12.45 -2.95
CA HIS A 76 -9.23 -12.90 -2.28
C HIS A 76 -10.36 -13.31 -3.25
N MET A 77 -10.23 -13.07 -4.55
CA MET A 77 -11.26 -13.31 -5.58
C MET A 77 -10.98 -14.53 -6.48
N ILE A 78 -10.36 -15.57 -5.93
CA ILE A 78 -10.04 -16.80 -6.66
C ILE A 78 -11.10 -17.86 -6.35
N ASP A 79 -11.87 -18.25 -7.36
CA ASP A 79 -12.87 -19.32 -7.28
C ASP A 79 -12.32 -20.60 -7.91
N ARG A 80 -12.60 -21.76 -7.29
CA ARG A 80 -12.25 -23.08 -7.84
C ARG A 80 -13.50 -23.76 -8.39
N ILE A 81 -13.51 -24.05 -9.69
CA ILE A 81 -14.58 -24.80 -10.34
C ILE A 81 -14.17 -26.26 -10.46
N ARG A 82 -14.99 -27.16 -9.91
CA ARG A 82 -14.85 -28.61 -10.05
C ARG A 82 -15.84 -29.17 -11.07
N GLU A 83 -15.36 -29.81 -12.12
CA GLU A 83 -16.21 -30.48 -13.10
C GLU A 83 -16.65 -31.88 -12.62
N ARG A 84 -17.91 -32.25 -12.86
CA ARG A 84 -18.55 -33.48 -12.33
C ARG A 84 -18.64 -34.62 -13.36
N SER A 85 -17.61 -34.82 -14.21
CA SER A 85 -17.69 -35.78 -15.33
C SER A 85 -17.57 -37.28 -14.95
N GLY A 86 -17.55 -37.62 -13.66
CA GLY A 86 -17.53 -39.02 -13.20
C GLY A 86 -16.23 -39.79 -13.48
N ARG A 87 -15.22 -39.14 -14.08
CA ARG A 87 -13.82 -39.60 -14.12
C ARG A 87 -13.04 -38.88 -13.02
N GLU A 88 -11.91 -39.47 -12.58
CA GLU A 88 -11.12 -39.04 -11.41
C GLU A 88 -10.85 -37.53 -11.34
N SER A 89 -10.67 -37.05 -10.11
CA SER A 89 -10.70 -35.67 -9.59
C SER A 89 -9.64 -34.70 -10.13
N GLU A 90 -9.34 -34.71 -11.43
CA GLU A 90 -8.14 -34.04 -11.98
C GLU A 90 -8.38 -32.67 -12.64
N GLN A 91 -9.61 -32.16 -12.71
CA GLN A 91 -9.86 -30.86 -13.36
C GLN A 91 -10.58 -29.89 -12.42
N ASP A 92 -9.79 -29.30 -11.52
CA ASP A 92 -10.15 -28.08 -10.80
C ASP A 92 -9.56 -26.89 -11.57
N ILE A 93 -10.43 -26.02 -12.10
CA ILE A 93 -10.02 -24.80 -12.81
C ILE A 93 -10.06 -23.63 -11.83
N GLU A 94 -8.95 -22.89 -11.70
CA GLU A 94 -8.88 -21.65 -10.93
C GLU A 94 -9.29 -20.46 -11.80
N LEU A 95 -10.36 -19.77 -11.41
CA LEU A 95 -10.82 -18.54 -12.07
C LEU A 95 -10.56 -17.33 -11.18
N THR A 96 -10.03 -16.27 -11.77
CA THR A 96 -9.85 -14.98 -11.08
C THR A 96 -10.93 -14.00 -11.51
N ARG A 97 -11.67 -13.42 -10.57
CA ARG A 97 -12.56 -12.27 -10.83
C ARG A 97 -11.79 -10.97 -10.60
N GLU A 98 -11.93 -9.99 -11.50
CA GLU A 98 -11.38 -8.65 -11.30
C GLU A 98 -12.45 -7.71 -10.73
N GLU A 99 -12.15 -7.05 -9.61
CA GLU A 99 -12.99 -5.98 -9.06
C GLU A 99 -12.50 -4.59 -9.41
N ILE A 100 -13.42 -3.62 -9.34
CA ILE A 100 -13.14 -2.22 -9.65
C ILE A 100 -12.50 -1.56 -8.41
N VAL A 101 -11.20 -1.31 -8.50
CA VAL A 101 -10.39 -0.68 -7.42
C VAL A 101 -10.99 0.63 -6.90
N GLN A 102 -11.72 1.38 -7.74
CA GLN A 102 -12.35 2.65 -7.34
C GLN A 102 -13.44 2.47 -6.28
N GLU A 103 -14.12 1.32 -6.24
CA GLU A 103 -15.17 1.03 -5.25
C GLU A 103 -14.59 0.85 -3.83
N TYR A 104 -13.33 0.46 -3.75
CA TYR A 104 -12.60 0.23 -2.50
C TYR A 104 -11.84 1.43 -1.96
N LEU A 105 -11.60 2.45 -2.79
CA LEU A 105 -10.88 3.65 -2.38
C LEU A 105 -11.84 4.61 -1.65
N GLN A 106 -11.81 4.58 -0.32
CA GLN A 106 -12.67 5.40 0.54
C GLN A 106 -11.82 6.21 1.53
N ASP A 107 -12.10 7.50 1.68
CA ASP A 107 -11.44 8.37 2.67
C ASP A 107 -9.91 8.47 2.58
N VAL A 108 -9.35 8.46 1.36
CA VAL A 108 -7.91 8.64 1.14
C VAL A 108 -7.45 10.05 1.54
N LYS A 109 -6.46 10.13 2.43
CA LYS A 109 -5.91 11.40 2.95
C LYS A 109 -4.41 11.50 2.71
N ILE A 110 -3.93 12.67 2.30
CA ILE A 110 -2.48 12.97 2.25
C ILE A 110 -2.07 13.48 3.64
N ILE A 111 -1.19 12.74 4.30
CA ILE A 111 -0.74 13.06 5.68
C ILE A 111 0.65 13.69 5.73
N ASP A 112 1.46 13.52 4.69
CA ASP A 112 2.81 14.06 4.61
C ASP A 112 3.12 14.53 3.19
N ARG A 113 3.87 15.63 3.13
CA ARG A 113 4.41 16.22 1.91
C ARG A 113 5.81 16.73 2.21
N ARG A 114 6.80 16.22 1.49
CA ARG A 114 8.18 16.68 1.56
C ARG A 114 8.74 17.00 0.19
N ILE A 115 9.63 17.98 0.15
CA ILE A 115 10.47 18.25 -1.01
C ILE A 115 11.89 17.94 -0.59
N ASP A 116 12.54 17.09 -1.37
CA ASP A 116 13.94 16.79 -1.26
C ASP A 116 14.66 17.53 -2.39
N GLU A 117 15.28 18.65 -2.04
CA GLU A 117 15.99 19.49 -3.01
C GLU A 117 17.34 18.91 -3.44
N GLU A 118 17.92 18.01 -2.63
CA GLU A 118 19.17 17.33 -2.94
C GLU A 118 18.92 16.31 -4.05
N ASN A 119 17.92 15.45 -3.85
CA ASN A 119 17.55 14.42 -4.83
C ASN A 119 16.63 14.93 -5.95
N LYS A 120 16.23 16.21 -5.90
CA LYS A 120 15.31 16.86 -6.86
C LYS A 120 13.96 16.13 -6.97
N VAL A 121 13.37 15.76 -5.85
CA VAL A 121 12.10 15.02 -5.81
C VAL A 121 11.11 15.59 -4.80
N CYS A 122 9.82 15.37 -5.04
CA CYS A 122 8.76 15.58 -4.05
C CYS A 122 8.26 14.22 -3.61
N ILE A 123 7.98 14.08 -2.32
CA ILE A 123 7.48 12.85 -1.71
C ILE A 123 6.14 13.19 -1.05
N ALA A 124 5.15 12.33 -1.26
CA ALA A 124 3.87 12.40 -0.57
C ALA A 124 3.52 11.04 0.03
N THR A 125 2.88 11.06 1.20
CA THR A 125 2.35 9.87 1.86
C THR A 125 0.84 9.99 1.94
N ALA A 126 0.14 9.02 1.36
CA ALA A 126 -1.31 8.87 1.42
C ALA A 126 -1.67 7.73 2.37
N VAL A 127 -2.76 7.89 3.12
CA VAL A 127 -3.30 6.83 3.97
C VAL A 127 -4.78 6.62 3.72
N MET A 128 -5.22 5.38 3.91
CA MET A 128 -6.61 4.98 3.82
C MET A 128 -6.89 3.98 4.95
N PRO A 129 -7.95 4.15 5.75
CA PRO A 129 -8.31 3.15 6.76
C PRO A 129 -8.67 1.82 6.11
N LYS A 130 -8.24 0.70 6.69
CA LYS A 130 -8.69 -0.64 6.30
C LYS A 130 -10.12 -0.81 6.81
N SER A 131 -11.12 -0.94 5.94
CA SER A 131 -12.48 -1.24 6.40
C SER A 131 -12.53 -2.70 6.88
N LYS A 132 -13.16 -2.95 8.03
CA LYS A 132 -13.28 -4.31 8.62
C LYS A 132 -14.03 -5.29 7.70
N ASN A 133 -14.71 -4.79 6.68
CA ASN A 133 -15.51 -5.56 5.73
C ASN A 133 -14.71 -6.10 4.53
N GLN A 134 -13.42 -5.74 4.37
CA GLN A 134 -12.56 -6.29 3.31
C GLN A 134 -12.24 -7.79 3.49
N SER A 135 -12.73 -8.43 4.56
CA SER A 135 -12.54 -9.85 4.86
C SER A 135 -13.77 -10.74 4.64
N LYS A 136 -14.87 -10.23 4.06
CA LYS A 136 -16.04 -11.07 3.81
C LYS A 136 -16.71 -10.74 2.48
N PRO A 137 -16.42 -11.46 1.40
CA PRO A 137 -17.37 -11.56 0.30
C PRO A 137 -18.59 -12.32 0.83
N SER A 138 -19.60 -11.60 1.29
CA SER A 138 -20.96 -12.14 1.39
C SER A 138 -21.51 -12.23 -0.03
N ILE A 139 -21.18 -13.31 -0.74
CA ILE A 139 -21.97 -13.77 -1.88
C ILE A 139 -22.66 -15.06 -1.46
N ASP A 140 -23.48 -14.94 -0.42
CA ASP A 140 -24.71 -15.73 -0.34
C ASP A 140 -25.84 -14.76 -0.69
N GLN A 141 -25.92 -14.37 -1.97
CA GLN A 141 -27.23 -14.12 -2.55
C GLN A 141 -27.76 -15.46 -2.99
N GLU A 142 -28.26 -16.20 -2.01
CA GLU A 142 -29.21 -17.27 -2.19
C GLU A 142 -30.46 -16.65 -2.85
N GLN A 143 -30.45 -16.56 -4.18
CA GLN A 143 -31.69 -16.57 -4.94
C GLN A 143 -32.18 -18.01 -4.95
N ASP A 144 -32.96 -18.30 -3.91
CA ASP A 144 -33.92 -19.37 -3.76
C ASP A 144 -34.42 -19.97 -5.11
N PRO A 145 -34.13 -21.25 -5.39
CA PRO A 145 -34.75 -21.98 -6.47
C PRO A 145 -35.96 -22.75 -5.94
N THR A 146 -37.12 -22.10 -5.81
CA THR A 146 -38.40 -22.81 -5.64
C THR A 146 -39.54 -21.96 -6.22
N ASN A 147 -40.39 -22.39 -7.17
CA ASN A 147 -41.00 -23.69 -7.35
C ASN A 147 -41.48 -23.91 -8.80
N LEU A 148 -41.48 -25.19 -9.18
CA LEU A 148 -42.16 -25.81 -10.30
C LEU A 148 -43.66 -25.97 -9.97
N HIS A 149 -44.58 -25.48 -10.82
CA HIS A 149 -45.82 -26.19 -11.19
C HIS A 149 -46.43 -25.59 -12.45
#